data_AF-A0A257VSM1-F1
#
_entry.id   AF-A0A257VSM1-F1
#
_cell.length_a   1.000
_cell.length_b   1.000
_cell.length_c   1.000
_cell.angle_alpha   90.00
_cell.angle_beta   90.00
_cell.angle_gamma   90.00
#
_symmetry.space_group_name_H-M   'P 1'
#
loop_
_entity.id
_entity.type
_entity.pdbx_description
1 polymer ?
#
loop_
_entity_poly.entity_id
_entity_poly.type
_entity_poly.pdbx_seq_one_letter_code
_entity_poly.pdbx_strand_id
1 'polypeptide(L)'
;MSYFSRLTDIVTCNLGDLLTRADDPKVAIQQLIAEMEEGLFGARRSVKTAADNEHRLYLEIQGHREQSESWSNKARESLRGQRDVEARQALLRKREVDDLIAGLQQQHGAAVATRQRAAMDSGTLAEAVPAPNTPQTLHVHDDRLSEVDAELEALKREMGV
;
A
#
# COMPACT_ATOMS: atom_id res chain seq x y z
N MET A 1 -4.18 -8.25 -11.17
CA MET A 1 -2.85 -8.84 -10.90
C MET A 1 -1.83 -7.71 -10.92
N SER A 2 -1.31 -7.31 -9.76
CA SER A 2 -0.45 -6.13 -9.60
C SER A 2 0.93 -6.39 -10.21
N TYR A 3 1.48 -5.45 -10.97
CA TYR A 3 2.81 -5.55 -11.59
C TYR A 3 3.93 -5.75 -10.56
N PHE A 4 3.74 -5.27 -9.33
CA PHE A 4 4.74 -5.37 -8.25
C PHE A 4 4.82 -6.77 -7.62
N SER A 5 3.70 -7.49 -7.48
CA SER A 5 3.71 -8.87 -6.98
C SER A 5 4.47 -9.81 -7.92
N ARG A 6 4.39 -9.60 -9.23
CA ARG A 6 5.22 -10.34 -10.19
C ARG A 6 6.70 -9.99 -10.06
N LEU A 7 7.05 -8.72 -9.84
CA LEU A 7 8.44 -8.32 -9.68
C LEU A 7 9.05 -8.98 -8.44
N THR A 8 8.33 -8.97 -7.32
CA THR A 8 8.75 -9.69 -6.10
C THR A 8 8.93 -11.17 -6.36
N ASP A 9 7.92 -11.85 -6.90
CA ASP A 9 8.00 -13.29 -7.18
C ASP A 9 9.17 -13.63 -8.12
N ILE A 10 9.43 -12.78 -9.13
CA ILE A 10 10.58 -12.92 -10.04
C ILE A 10 11.90 -12.77 -9.28
N VAL A 11 12.01 -11.80 -8.36
CA VAL A 11 13.20 -11.58 -7.53
C VAL A 11 13.42 -12.75 -6.56
N THR A 12 12.35 -13.29 -5.95
CA THR A 12 12.46 -14.42 -5.01
C THR A 12 12.73 -15.76 -5.72
N CYS A 13 12.18 -15.98 -6.91
CA CYS A 13 12.31 -17.24 -7.65
C CYS A 13 13.62 -17.35 -8.46
N ASN A 14 14.22 -16.23 -8.89
CA ASN A 14 15.48 -16.23 -9.67
C ASN A 14 16.72 -15.84 -8.85
N LEU A 15 16.59 -15.63 -7.53
CA LEU A 15 17.74 -15.26 -6.70
C LEU A 15 18.87 -16.32 -6.82
N GLY A 16 18.51 -17.61 -6.89
CA GLY A 16 19.47 -18.72 -7.09
C GLY A 16 20.27 -18.64 -8.40
N ASP A 17 19.66 -18.18 -9.49
CA ASP A 17 20.32 -18.05 -10.81
C ASP A 17 21.14 -16.75 -10.93
N LEU A 18 20.76 -15.70 -10.19
CA LEU A 18 21.56 -14.47 -10.04
C LEU A 18 22.77 -14.69 -9.12
N LEU A 19 22.61 -15.48 -8.05
CA LEU A 19 23.65 -15.88 -7.09
C LEU A 19 24.77 -16.70 -7.75
N THR A 20 24.47 -17.52 -8.76
CA THR A 20 25.45 -18.38 -9.45
C THR A 20 26.30 -17.63 -10.50
N ARG A 21 25.96 -16.38 -10.84
CA ARG A 21 26.67 -15.56 -11.85
C ARG A 21 27.34 -14.31 -11.29
N ALA A 22 27.08 -13.93 -10.05
CA ALA A 22 27.66 -12.74 -9.44
C ALA A 22 29.04 -13.04 -8.84
N ASP A 23 30.02 -12.14 -9.05
CA ASP A 23 31.36 -12.24 -8.44
C ASP A 23 31.31 -12.25 -6.90
N ASP A 24 30.35 -11.52 -6.31
CA ASP A 24 30.13 -11.45 -4.86
C ASP A 24 28.61 -11.39 -4.55
N PRO A 25 27.94 -12.55 -4.44
CA PRO A 25 26.49 -12.59 -4.41
C PRO A 25 25.89 -12.05 -3.10
N LYS A 26 26.67 -12.02 -2.01
CA LYS A 26 26.27 -11.43 -0.74
C LYS A 26 26.06 -9.91 -0.86
N VAL A 27 26.91 -9.23 -1.62
CA VAL A 27 26.81 -7.78 -1.86
C VAL A 27 25.61 -7.47 -2.75
N ALA A 28 25.39 -8.27 -3.79
CA ALA A 28 24.24 -8.12 -4.69
C ALA A 28 22.90 -8.26 -3.97
N ILE A 29 22.76 -9.24 -3.06
CA ILE A 29 21.55 -9.41 -2.24
C ILE A 29 21.34 -8.21 -1.32
N GLN A 30 22.38 -7.70 -0.68
CA GLN A 30 22.26 -6.54 0.21
C GLN A 30 21.82 -5.28 -0.55
N GLN A 31 22.33 -5.05 -1.77
CA GLN A 31 21.91 -3.95 -2.62
C GLN A 31 20.44 -4.09 -3.05
N LEU A 32 20.04 -5.29 -3.47
CA LEU A 32 18.66 -5.58 -3.83
C LEU A 32 17.69 -5.37 -2.65
N ILE A 33 18.05 -5.81 -1.44
CA ILE A 33 17.24 -5.56 -0.23
C ILE A 33 17.11 -4.06 0.01
N ALA A 34 18.20 -3.29 -0.11
CA ALA A 34 18.16 -1.84 0.06
C ALA A 34 17.24 -1.15 -0.97
N GLU A 35 17.28 -1.59 -2.24
CA GLU A 35 16.37 -1.09 -3.29
C GLU A 35 14.90 -1.46 -3.00
N MET A 36 14.64 -2.66 -2.48
CA MET A 36 13.30 -3.08 -2.05
C MET A 36 12.79 -2.28 -0.85
N GLU A 37 13.65 -1.99 0.12
CA GLU A 37 13.36 -1.12 1.27
C GLU A 37 13.05 0.33 0.83
N GLU A 38 13.81 0.87 -0.11
CA GLU A 38 13.55 2.19 -0.71
C GLU A 38 12.21 2.19 -1.45
N GLY A 39 11.93 1.15 -2.23
CA GLY A 39 10.63 0.95 -2.90
C GLY A 39 9.47 0.89 -1.90
N LEU A 40 9.64 0.18 -0.78
CA LEU A 40 8.66 0.12 0.29
C LEU A 40 8.45 1.48 0.96
N PHE A 41 9.52 2.25 1.19
CA PHE A 41 9.42 3.61 1.71
C PHE A 41 8.64 4.53 0.76
N GLY A 42 8.92 4.45 -0.54
CA GLY A 42 8.19 5.15 -1.58
C GLY A 42 6.70 4.78 -1.61
N ALA A 43 6.38 3.49 -1.51
CA ALA A 43 5.00 3.01 -1.45
C ALA A 43 4.25 3.52 -0.21
N ARG A 44 4.87 3.47 0.97
CA ARG A 44 4.31 4.04 2.21
C ARG A 44 4.07 5.55 2.10
N ARG A 45 4.98 6.28 1.44
CA ARG A 45 4.79 7.70 1.15
C ARG A 45 3.60 7.95 0.23
N SER A 46 3.42 7.12 -0.79
CA SER A 46 2.26 7.18 -1.69
C SER A 46 0.94 6.97 -0.92
N VAL A 47 0.89 5.98 -0.01
CA VAL A 47 -0.26 5.76 0.88
C VAL A 47 -0.57 7.00 1.71
N LYS A 48 0.46 7.62 2.30
CA LYS A 48 0.29 8.84 3.10
C LYS A 48 -0.28 9.98 2.25
N THR A 49 0.30 10.25 1.09
CA THR A 49 -0.21 11.30 0.18
C THR A 49 -1.66 11.05 -0.23
N ALA A 50 -2.03 9.80 -0.51
CA ALA A 50 -3.41 9.45 -0.85
C ALA A 50 -4.36 9.66 0.33
N ALA A 51 -3.93 9.33 1.56
CA ALA A 51 -4.68 9.57 2.78
C ALA A 51 -4.87 11.06 3.08
N ASP A 52 -3.82 11.88 2.90
CA ASP A 52 -3.90 13.32 3.09
C ASP A 52 -4.89 13.97 2.10
N ASN A 53 -4.92 13.51 0.84
CA ASN A 53 -5.89 13.99 -0.16
C ASN A 53 -7.33 13.58 0.17
N GLU A 54 -7.55 12.32 0.57
CA GLU A 54 -8.87 11.86 1.07
C GLU A 54 -9.33 12.72 2.24
N HIS A 55 -8.45 12.94 3.22
CA HIS A 55 -8.77 13.72 4.41
C HIS A 55 -9.10 15.18 4.08
N ARG A 56 -8.37 15.80 3.15
CA ARG A 56 -8.66 17.15 2.67
C ARG A 56 -10.08 17.24 2.07
N LEU A 57 -10.44 16.31 1.19
CA LEU A 57 -11.78 16.23 0.60
C LEU A 57 -12.85 16.00 1.66
N TYR A 58 -12.58 15.16 2.67
CA TYR A 58 -13.48 14.94 3.79
C TYR A 58 -13.75 16.24 4.56
N LEU A 59 -12.71 17.00 4.91
CA LEU A 59 -12.86 18.29 5.60
C LEU A 59 -13.66 19.31 4.77
N GLU A 60 -13.40 19.37 3.47
CA GLU A 60 -14.14 20.23 2.53
C GLU A 60 -15.63 19.89 2.50
N ILE A 61 -15.97 18.59 2.45
CA ILE A 61 -17.35 18.11 2.56
C ILE A 61 -18.00 18.54 3.89
N GLN A 62 -17.29 18.42 5.02
CA GLN A 62 -17.85 18.83 6.32
C GLN A 62 -18.12 20.33 6.37
N GLY A 63 -17.19 21.16 5.89
CA GLY A 63 -17.39 22.61 5.84
C GLY A 63 -18.61 23.01 4.99
N HIS A 64 -18.84 22.33 3.86
CA HIS A 64 -20.04 22.58 3.06
C HIS A 64 -21.32 22.04 3.71
N ARG A 65 -21.27 20.93 4.46
CA ARG A 65 -22.42 20.43 5.23
C ARG A 65 -22.86 21.44 6.28
N GLU A 66 -21.92 22.04 7.00
CA GLU A 66 -22.21 23.12 7.95
C GLU A 66 -22.85 24.33 7.26
N GLN A 67 -22.39 24.70 6.06
CA GLN A 67 -23.00 25.76 5.26
C GLN A 67 -24.43 25.40 4.83
N SER A 68 -24.68 24.18 4.36
CA SER A 68 -26.01 23.68 4.02
C SER A 68 -26.96 23.73 5.22
N GLU A 69 -26.47 23.33 6.40
CA GLU A 69 -27.23 23.42 7.65
C GLU A 69 -27.52 24.87 8.05
N SER A 70 -26.55 25.78 7.90
CA SER A 70 -26.75 27.22 8.11
C SER A 70 -27.86 27.78 7.22
N TRP A 71 -27.88 27.42 5.93
CA TRP A 71 -28.96 27.79 5.02
C TRP A 71 -30.31 27.18 5.41
N SER A 72 -30.31 25.93 5.86
CA SER A 72 -31.52 25.29 6.39
C SER A 72 -32.05 26.02 7.62
N ASN A 73 -31.18 26.47 8.52
CA ASN A 73 -31.56 27.19 9.73
C ASN A 73 -32.09 28.59 9.40
N LYS A 74 -31.45 29.32 8.47
CA LYS A 74 -31.95 30.59 7.94
C LYS A 74 -33.34 30.45 7.31
N ALA A 75 -33.55 29.40 6.51
CA ALA A 75 -34.86 29.13 5.92
C ALA A 75 -35.94 28.91 6.99
N ARG A 76 -35.65 28.14 8.04
CA ARG A 76 -36.56 27.93 9.18
C ARG A 76 -36.88 29.22 9.92
N GLU A 77 -35.88 30.09 10.12
CA GLU A 77 -36.05 31.38 10.77
C GLU A 77 -36.92 32.33 9.93
N SER A 78 -36.68 32.42 8.61
CA SER A 78 -37.52 33.22 7.71
C SER A 78 -38.97 32.73 7.68
N LEU A 79 -39.20 31.41 7.70
CA LEU A 79 -40.56 30.84 7.79
C LEU A 79 -41.27 31.21 9.11
N ARG A 80 -40.56 31.18 10.25
CA ARG A 80 -41.12 31.65 11.53
C ARG A 80 -41.51 33.12 11.48
N GLY A 81 -40.76 33.92 10.73
CA GLY A 81 -41.08 35.32 10.47
C GLY A 81 -42.08 35.56 9.33
N GLN A 82 -42.74 34.53 8.80
CA GLN A 82 -43.68 34.61 7.66
C GLN A 82 -43.07 35.24 6.38
N ARG A 83 -41.75 35.14 6.23
CA ARG A 83 -40.97 35.66 5.08
C ARG A 83 -40.70 34.56 4.06
N ASP A 84 -41.74 34.15 3.35
CA ASP A 84 -41.70 33.00 2.42
C ASP A 84 -40.70 33.17 1.27
N VAL A 85 -40.52 34.39 0.77
CA VAL A 85 -39.57 34.67 -0.34
C VAL A 85 -38.14 34.43 0.12
N GLU A 86 -37.77 34.93 1.30
CA GLU A 86 -36.43 34.73 1.87
C GLU A 86 -36.19 33.25 2.21
N ALA A 87 -37.20 32.55 2.74
CA ALA A 87 -37.10 31.12 3.02
C ALA A 87 -36.84 30.31 1.75
N ARG A 88 -37.53 30.62 0.64
CA ARG A 88 -37.30 29.98 -0.66
C ARG A 88 -35.89 30.25 -1.19
N GLN A 89 -35.40 31.48 -1.08
CA GLN A 89 -34.03 31.81 -1.48
C GLN A 89 -32.99 31.05 -0.65
N ALA A 90 -33.16 30.96 0.66
CA ALA A 90 -32.27 30.20 1.53
C ALA A 90 -32.27 28.69 1.17
N LEU A 91 -33.44 28.12 0.86
CA LEU A 91 -33.54 26.73 0.40
C LEU A 91 -32.90 26.50 -0.98
N LEU A 92 -32.97 27.50 -1.89
CA LEU A 92 -32.27 27.43 -3.17
C LEU A 92 -30.74 27.36 -2.96
N ARG A 93 -30.20 28.24 -2.10
CA ARG A 93 -28.77 28.22 -1.75
C ARG A 93 -28.35 26.94 -1.06
N LYS A 94 -29.19 26.41 -0.15
CA LYS A 94 -28.98 25.08 0.44
C LYS A 94 -28.82 24.02 -0.64
N ARG A 95 -29.73 23.99 -1.63
CA ARG A 95 -29.70 23.01 -2.72
C ARG A 95 -28.42 23.13 -3.55
N GLU A 96 -27.99 24.34 -3.90
CA GLU A 96 -26.73 24.56 -4.61
C GLU A 96 -25.53 23.97 -3.85
N VAL A 97 -25.49 24.16 -2.53
CA VAL A 97 -24.45 23.60 -1.66
C VAL A 97 -24.57 22.08 -1.56
N ASP A 98 -25.78 21.53 -1.47
CA ASP A 98 -26.01 20.08 -1.45
C ASP A 98 -25.56 19.41 -2.76
N ASP A 99 -25.81 20.04 -3.91
CA ASP A 99 -25.36 19.56 -5.22
C ASP A 99 -23.82 19.56 -5.30
N LEU A 100 -23.16 20.59 -4.76
CA LEU A 100 -21.69 20.63 -4.62
C LEU A 100 -21.17 19.50 -3.71
N ILE A 101 -21.81 19.29 -2.56
CA ILE A 101 -21.47 18.20 -1.63
C ILE A 101 -21.56 16.85 -2.34
N ALA A 102 -22.58 16.61 -3.16
CA ALA A 102 -22.74 15.36 -3.90
C ALA A 102 -21.56 15.14 -4.87
N GLY A 103 -21.12 16.19 -5.58
CA GLY A 103 -19.92 16.12 -6.44
C GLY A 103 -18.64 15.82 -5.65
N LEU A 104 -18.44 16.51 -4.51
CA LEU A 104 -17.29 16.26 -3.64
C LEU A 104 -17.31 14.84 -3.03
N GLN A 105 -18.48 14.30 -2.69
CA GLN A 105 -18.62 12.92 -2.20
C GLN A 105 -18.20 11.90 -3.25
N GLN A 106 -18.50 12.13 -4.53
CA GLN A 106 -18.02 11.27 -5.62
C GLN A 106 -16.49 11.31 -5.71
N GLN A 107 -15.88 12.50 -5.63
CA GLN A 107 -14.42 12.65 -5.63
C GLN A 107 -13.77 12.00 -4.41
N HIS A 108 -14.36 12.16 -3.22
CA HIS A 108 -13.90 11.51 -2.00
C HIS A 108 -13.96 9.98 -2.14
N GLY A 109 -15.03 9.43 -2.72
CA GLY A 109 -15.12 7.99 -3.01
C GLY A 109 -13.98 7.49 -3.90
N ALA A 110 -13.63 8.24 -4.94
CA ALA A 110 -12.48 7.92 -5.79
C ALA A 110 -11.14 8.04 -5.04
N ALA A 111 -11.00 9.02 -4.15
CA ALA A 111 -9.81 9.18 -3.30
C ALA A 111 -9.64 8.01 -2.31
N VAL A 112 -10.74 7.55 -1.69
CA VAL A 112 -10.75 6.36 -0.82
C VAL A 112 -10.28 5.13 -1.59
N ALA A 113 -10.82 4.90 -2.80
CA ALA A 113 -10.40 3.77 -3.64
C ALA A 113 -8.90 3.85 -4.00
N THR A 114 -8.40 5.05 -4.28
CA THR A 114 -6.98 5.29 -4.56
C THR A 114 -6.10 5.00 -3.34
N ARG A 115 -6.48 5.47 -2.15
CA ARG A 115 -5.76 5.15 -0.90
C ARG A 115 -5.76 3.66 -0.61
N GLN A 116 -6.90 2.99 -0.76
CA GLN A 116 -7.01 1.54 -0.57
C GLN A 116 -6.08 0.78 -1.52
N ARG A 117 -6.05 1.20 -2.80
CA ARG A 117 -5.16 0.60 -3.79
C ARG A 117 -3.69 0.79 -3.41
N ALA A 118 -3.29 2.00 -3.06
CA ALA A 118 -1.92 2.29 -2.61
C ALA A 118 -1.56 1.47 -1.35
N ALA A 119 -2.51 1.28 -0.42
CA ALA A 119 -2.29 0.51 0.79
C ALA A 119 -2.11 -0.98 0.50
N MET A 120 -2.88 -1.54 -0.44
CA MET A 120 -2.69 -2.92 -0.91
C MET A 120 -1.32 -3.09 -1.56
N ASP A 121 -0.94 -2.19 -2.48
CA ASP A 121 0.36 -2.26 -3.15
C ASP A 121 1.52 -2.15 -2.14
N SER A 122 1.43 -1.24 -1.16
CA SER A 122 2.41 -1.15 -0.06
C SER A 122 2.43 -2.39 0.84
N GLY A 123 1.29 -3.05 1.06
CA GLY A 123 1.21 -4.28 1.84
C GLY A 123 1.91 -5.45 1.14
N THR A 124 1.68 -5.60 -0.17
CA THR A 124 2.36 -6.63 -0.97
C THR A 124 3.88 -6.43 -1.02
N LEU A 125 4.34 -5.17 -1.09
CA LEU A 125 5.76 -4.86 -1.02
C LEU A 125 6.35 -5.08 0.38
N ALA A 126 5.57 -4.92 1.45
CA ALA A 126 6.06 -5.19 2.80
C ALA A 126 6.27 -6.68 3.05
N GLU A 127 5.42 -7.53 2.49
CA GLU A 127 5.56 -8.99 2.54
C GLU A 127 6.73 -9.50 1.68
N ALA A 128 7.03 -8.76 0.60
CA ALA A 128 8.14 -9.03 -0.31
C ALA A 128 9.54 -8.80 0.29
N VAL A 129 9.69 -7.79 1.16
CA VAL A 129 11.01 -7.43 1.71
C VAL A 129 11.40 -8.44 2.79
N PRO A 130 12.50 -9.21 2.61
CA PRO A 130 12.95 -10.15 3.64
C PRO A 130 13.39 -9.39 4.89
N ALA A 131 13.04 -9.89 6.08
CA ALA A 131 13.37 -9.23 7.34
C ALA A 131 14.91 -9.06 7.49
N PRO A 132 15.38 -7.92 8.04
CA PRO A 132 16.80 -7.55 8.07
C PRO A 132 17.70 -8.51 8.88
N ASN A 133 17.12 -9.46 9.62
CA ASN A 133 17.83 -10.42 10.47
C ASN A 133 17.27 -11.84 10.41
N THR A 134 16.58 -12.23 9.34
CA THR A 134 16.47 -13.67 9.10
C THR A 134 17.90 -14.12 8.80
N PRO A 135 18.56 -14.97 9.61
CA PRO A 135 19.75 -15.62 9.12
C PRO A 135 19.30 -16.29 7.83
N GLN A 136 19.79 -15.78 6.71
CA GLN A 136 19.88 -16.59 5.51
C GLN A 136 20.87 -17.66 5.94
N THR A 137 20.34 -18.71 6.58
CA THR A 137 21.01 -19.99 6.62
C THR A 137 21.17 -20.30 5.15
N LEU A 138 22.32 -19.91 4.62
CA LEU A 138 22.83 -20.40 3.36
C LEU A 138 22.91 -21.90 3.59
N HIS A 139 21.81 -22.61 3.40
CA HIS A 139 21.88 -23.95 2.85
C HIS A 139 22.36 -23.74 1.41
N VAL A 140 23.66 -23.44 1.30
CA VAL A 140 24.42 -23.97 0.18
C VAL A 140 24.11 -25.45 0.28
N HIS A 141 23.31 -25.98 -0.65
CA HIS A 141 23.38 -27.40 -0.95
C HIS A 141 24.81 -27.58 -1.47
N ASP A 142 25.74 -27.74 -0.55
CA ASP A 142 27.05 -28.27 -0.85
C ASP A 142 26.83 -29.76 -1.06
N ASP A 143 26.18 -30.09 -2.19
CA ASP A 143 25.90 -31.47 -2.64
C ASP A 143 27.20 -32.29 -2.72
N ARG A 144 28.36 -31.62 -2.73
CA ARG A 144 29.67 -32.27 -2.69
C ARG A 144 30.02 -32.82 -1.32
N LEU A 145 29.52 -32.22 -0.22
CA LEU A 145 29.73 -32.76 1.12
C LEU A 145 28.80 -33.95 1.40
N SER A 146 27.57 -33.93 0.87
CA SER A 146 26.65 -35.07 1.00
C SER A 146 27.08 -36.28 0.16
N GLU A 147 27.66 -36.07 -1.03
CA GLU A 147 28.29 -37.12 -1.82
C GLU A 147 29.53 -37.70 -1.12
N VAL A 148 30.40 -36.86 -0.57
CA VAL A 148 31.60 -37.33 0.14
C VAL A 148 31.26 -38.07 1.44
N ASP A 149 30.26 -37.62 2.19
CA ASP A 149 29.79 -38.33 3.39
C ASP A 149 29.09 -39.65 3.05
N ALA A 150 28.36 -39.71 1.93
CA ALA A 150 27.76 -40.96 1.44
C ALA A 150 28.83 -41.96 0.96
N GLU A 151 29.88 -41.48 0.28
CA GLU A 151 31.04 -42.30 -0.10
C GLU A 151 31.82 -42.79 1.12
N LEU A 152 32.00 -41.94 2.14
CA LEU A 152 32.67 -42.32 3.39
C LEU A 152 31.89 -43.40 4.14
N GLU A 153 30.57 -43.30 4.22
CA GLU A 153 29.72 -44.31 4.87
C GLU A 153 29.65 -45.62 4.07
N ALA A 154 29.69 -45.56 2.73
CA ALA A 154 29.83 -46.75 1.90
C ALA A 154 31.17 -47.47 2.16
N LEU A 155 32.26 -46.70 2.28
CA LEU A 155 33.60 -47.26 2.51
C LEU A 155 33.76 -47.84 3.92
N LYS A 156 33.15 -47.22 4.93
CA LYS A 156 33.09 -47.78 6.30
C LYS A 156 32.32 -49.11 6.35
N ARG A 157 31.19 -49.21 5.63
CA ARG A 157 30.43 -50.47 5.51
C ARG A 157 31.22 -51.58 4.81
N GLU A 158 32.01 -51.26 3.79
CA GLU A 158 32.90 -52.25 3.16
C GLU A 158 34.07 -52.66 4.05
N MET A 159 34.59 -51.73 4.86
CA MET A 159 35.72 -51.95 5.78
C MET A 159 35.31 -52.57 7.12
N GLY A 160 34.01 -52.75 7.39
CA GLY A 160 33.50 -53.45 8.57
C GLY A 160 33.73 -52.73 9.90
N VAL A 161 33.73 -51.40 9.91
CA VAL A 161 33.71 -50.56 11.14
C VAL A 161 32.52 -49.62 11.12
#